data_AF-A0A1T4SYJ4-F1
#
_entry.id   AF-A0A1T4SYJ4-F1
#
_cell.length_a   1.000
_cell.length_b   1.000
_cell.length_c   1.000
_cell.angle_alpha   90.00
_cell.angle_beta   90.00
_cell.angle_gamma   90.00
#
_symmetry.space_group_name_H-M   'P 1'
#
loop_
_entity.id
_entity.type
_entity.pdbx_description
1 polymer ?
#
loop_
_entity_poly.entity_id
_entity_poly.type
_entity_poly.pdbx_seq_one_letter_code
_entity_poly.pdbx_strand_id
1 'polypeptide(L)' 'MLVTTQMERVFLLTSNGPAITLADPEPKWSVDAVLNFYANTYPILTTAKVSGPVIKDDTVQYVFESVMGTKG' A
#
# COMPACT_ATOMS: atom_id res chain seq x y z
N MET A 1 -28.87 -10.32 -2.44
CA MET A 1 -27.57 -10.37 -1.72
C MET A 1 -26.54 -9.81 -2.69
N LEU A 2 -26.18 -8.53 -2.57
CA LEU A 2 -25.14 -7.94 -3.40
C LEU A 2 -23.81 -8.33 -2.77
N VAL A 3 -23.16 -9.35 -3.31
CA VAL A 3 -21.77 -9.64 -2.99
C VAL A 3 -20.99 -8.54 -3.70
N THR A 4 -20.65 -7.46 -2.99
CA THR A 4 -19.77 -6.43 -3.53
C THR A 4 -18.43 -7.11 -3.77
N THR A 5 -18.16 -7.49 -5.02
CA THR A 5 -16.86 -7.97 -5.47
C THR A 5 -15.91 -6.78 -5.32
N GLN A 6 -15.31 -6.66 -4.14
CA GLN A 6 -14.24 -5.70 -3.92
C GLN A 6 -13.05 -6.21 -4.73
N MET A 7 -12.65 -5.42 -5.73
CA MET A 7 -11.46 -5.71 -6.53
C MET A 7 -10.27 -5.92 -5.59
N GLU A 8 -9.46 -6.94 -5.87
CA GLU A 8 -8.31 -7.24 -5.03
C GLU A 8 -7.36 -6.04 -5.02
N ARG A 9 -7.01 -5.58 -3.82
CA ARG A 9 -6.10 -4.46 -3.65
C ARG A 9 -4.71 -4.99 -3.43
N VAL A 10 -3.75 -4.38 -4.10
CA VAL A 10 -2.34 -4.75 -4.01
C VAL A 10 -1.57 -3.50 -3.60
N PHE A 11 -0.76 -3.61 -2.58
CA PHE A 11 0.03 -2.49 -2.09
C PHE A 11 1.49 -2.68 -2.50
N LEU A 12 2.16 -1.63 -2.97
CA LEU A 12 3.51 -1.66 -3.51
C LEU A 12 4.37 -0.69 -2.71
N LEU A 13 5.17 -1.20 -1.78
CA LEU A 13 6.10 -0.40 -1.00
C LEU A 13 7.36 -0.12 -1.80
N THR A 14 7.65 1.16 -2.07
CA THR A 14 8.89 1.59 -2.71
C THR A 14 9.73 2.39 -1.72
N SER A 15 10.97 1.96 -1.50
CA SER A 15 11.91 2.62 -0.57
C SER A 15 13.33 2.46 -1.07
N ASN A 16 13.84 3.44 -1.82
CA ASN A 16 15.22 3.52 -2.35
C ASN A 16 15.80 2.17 -2.86
N GLY A 17 14.95 1.33 -3.44
CA GLY A 17 15.25 -0.09 -3.67
C GLY A 17 14.09 -0.81 -4.37
N PRO A 18 14.16 -2.14 -4.48
CA PRO A 18 13.14 -2.93 -5.17
C PRO A 18 11.77 -2.75 -4.51
N ALA A 19 10.74 -2.58 -5.34
CA ALA A 19 9.37 -2.46 -4.87
C ALA A 19 8.92 -3.77 -4.20
N ILE A 20 8.42 -3.69 -2.98
CA ILE A 20 7.90 -4.81 -2.21
C ILE A 20 6.39 -4.86 -2.43
N THR A 21 5.90 -6.00 -2.92
CA THR A 21 4.46 -6.24 -3.02
C THR A 21 3.93 -6.68 -1.65
N LEU A 22 2.97 -5.94 -1.14
CA LEU A 22 2.25 -6.14 0.10
C LEU A 22 0.81 -6.55 -0.26
N ALA A 23 0.40 -7.71 0.26
CA ALA A 23 -0.98 -8.18 0.10
C ALA A 23 -1.95 -7.28 0.90
N ASP A 24 -3.24 -7.38 0.61
CA ASP A 24 -4.24 -6.72 1.45
C ASP A 24 -4.55 -7.61 2.67
N PRO A 25 -4.30 -7.16 3.92
CA PRO A 25 -4.66 -7.92 5.10
C PRO A 25 -6.17 -7.98 5.33
N GLU A 26 -6.91 -6.93 4.94
CA GLU A 26 -8.36 -6.86 5.14
C GLU A 26 -8.99 -5.92 4.09
N PRO A 27 -9.76 -6.45 3.13
CA PRO A 27 -10.44 -5.66 2.10
C PRO A 27 -11.35 -4.56 2.65
N LYS A 28 -11.94 -4.74 3.83
CA LYS A 28 -12.79 -3.73 4.48
C LYS A 28 -12.02 -2.54 5.03
N TRP A 29 -10.70 -2.64 5.21
CA TRP A 29 -9.90 -1.56 5.76
C TRP A 29 -9.66 -0.47 4.75
N SER A 30 -9.54 0.78 5.20
CA SER A 30 -9.06 1.87 4.35
C SER A 30 -7.58 1.69 4.04
N VAL A 31 -7.12 2.31 2.95
CA VAL A 31 -5.70 2.29 2.55
C VAL A 31 -4.79 2.76 3.69
N ASP A 32 -5.19 3.79 4.44
CA ASP A 32 -4.45 4.28 5.62
C ASP A 32 -4.38 3.25 6.75
N ALA A 33 -5.42 2.44 6.95
CA ALA A 33 -5.41 1.38 7.96
C ALA A 33 -4.49 0.24 7.55
N VAL A 34 -4.47 -0.14 6.27
CA VAL A 34 -3.51 -1.12 5.73
C VAL A 34 -2.08 -0.58 5.81
N LEU A 35 -1.87 0.70 5.48
CA LEU A 35 -0.58 1.37 5.62
C LEU A 35 -0.11 1.34 7.08
N ASN A 36 -0.96 1.74 8.03
CA ASN A 36 -0.62 1.71 9.45
C ASN A 36 -0.34 0.28 9.96
N PHE A 37 -1.09 -0.72 9.46
CA PHE A 37 -0.82 -2.12 9.77
C PHE A 37 0.59 -2.52 9.34
N TYR A 38 0.95 -2.25 8.09
CA TYR A 38 2.30 -2.52 7.58
C TYR A 38 3.37 -1.62 8.17
N ALA A 39 3.01 -0.43 8.66
CA ALA A 39 3.94 0.48 9.31
C ALA A 39 4.51 -0.07 10.64
N ASN A 40 3.80 -1.00 11.29
CA ASN A 40 4.35 -1.74 12.43
C ASN A 40 5.57 -2.60 12.04
N THR A 41 5.56 -3.13 10.81
CA THR A 41 6.65 -3.97 10.27
C THR A 41 7.69 -3.13 9.52
N TYR A 42 7.23 -2.13 8.78
CA TYR A 42 8.03 -1.21 7.99
C TYR A 42 7.78 0.23 8.48
N PRO A 43 8.48 0.69 9.54
CA PRO A 43 8.25 2.02 10.13
C PRO A 43 8.33 3.17 9.12
N ILE A 44 9.09 2.98 8.03
CA ILE A 44 9.19 3.90 6.90
C ILE A 44 7.85 4.23 6.24
N LEU A 45 6.85 3.34 6.36
CA LEU A 45 5.50 3.54 5.84
C LEU A 45 4.74 4.61 6.62
N THR A 46 5.05 4.85 7.90
CA THR A 46 4.41 5.92 8.70
C THR A 46 4.59 7.31 8.07
N THR A 47 5.71 7.50 7.37
CA THR A 47 6.06 8.74 6.66
C THR A 47 5.97 8.58 5.14
N ALA A 48 5.54 7.42 4.66
CA ALA A 48 5.40 7.17 3.23
C ALA A 48 4.16 7.87 2.70
N LYS A 49 4.27 8.31 1.45
CA LYS A 49 3.16 8.87 0.70
C LYS A 49 2.43 7.76 -0.05
N VAL A 50 1.11 7.75 0.05
CA VAL A 50 0.27 6.87 -0.77
C VAL A 50 0.04 7.53 -2.13
N SER A 51 0.36 6.80 -3.20
CA SER A 51 0.11 7.14 -4.60
C SER A 51 -0.82 6.08 -5.21
N GLY A 52 -1.92 6.51 -5.85
CA GLY A 52 -2.94 5.61 -6.41
C GLY A 52 -4.36 6.07 -6.06
N PRO A 53 -5.42 5.30 -6.40
CA PRO A 53 -5.41 3.93 -6.93
C PRO A 53 -5.06 3.84 -8.42
N VAL A 54 -4.26 2.85 -8.80
CA VAL A 54 -4.01 2.47 -10.19
C VAL A 54 -4.69 1.13 -10.44
N ILE A 55 -5.68 1.10 -11.33
CA ILE A 55 -6.35 -0.16 -11.69
C ILE A 55 -5.52 -0.83 -12.79
N LYS A 56 -5.03 -2.04 -12.51
CA LYS A 56 -4.26 -2.83 -13.46
C LYS A 56 -4.57 -4.31 -13.25
N ASP A 57 -4.79 -5.04 -14.35
CA ASP A 57 -5.07 -6.48 -14.32
C ASP A 57 -6.22 -6.86 -13.37
N ASP A 58 -7.33 -6.11 -13.40
CA ASP A 58 -8.49 -6.25 -12.48
C ASP A 58 -8.18 -6.11 -10.97
N THR A 59 -6.99 -5.61 -10.63
CA THR A 59 -6.57 -5.31 -9.26
C THR A 59 -6.38 -3.80 -9.06
N VAL A 60 -6.58 -3.35 -7.82
CA VAL A 60 -6.36 -1.95 -7.43
C VAL A 60 -5.00 -1.84 -6.76
N GLN A 61 -4.04 -1.26 -7.47
CA GLN A 61 -2.67 -1.10 -7.00
C GLN A 61 -2.48 0.25 -6.31
N TYR A 62 -1.93 0.24 -5.10
CA TYR A 62 -1.54 1.42 -4.34
C TYR A 62 -0.05 1.39 -4.12
N VAL A 63 0.64 2.47 -4.45
CA VAL A 63 2.08 2.59 -4.25
C VAL A 63 2.34 3.38 -2.98
N PHE A 64 3.12 2.82 -2.06
CA PHE A 64 3.60 3.52 -0.87
C PHE A 64 5.03 3.99 -1.13
N GLU A 65 5.17 5.26 -1.48
CA GLU A 65 6.45 5.93 -1.70
C GLU A 65 7.02 6.41 -0.37
N SER A 66 7.97 5.66 0.17
CA SER A 66 8.74 6.10 1.32
C SER A 66 9.83 7.06 0.87
N VAL A 67 9.77 8.31 1.36
CA VAL A 67 10.88 9.24 1.26
C VAL A 67 11.81 8.95 2.43
N MET A 68 12.67 7.93 2.29
CA MET A 68 13.76 7.75 3.23
C MET A 68 14.67 8.97 3.10
N GLY A 69 14.58 9.87 4.08
CA GLY A 69 15.20 11.19 4.02
C GLY A 69 16.65 11.11 3.57
N THR A 70 16.98 11.90 2.56
CA THR A 70 18.34 12.29 2.25
C THR A 70 18.86 13.07 3.47
N LYS A 71 19.51 12.38 4.41
CA LYS A 71 20.29 13.04 5.45
C LYS A 71 21.76 13.03 5.01
N GLY A 72 22.30 14.21 4.73
CA GLY A 72 23.75 14.44 4.57
C GLY A 72 24.12 14.98 3.22
#